data_AF-A0A258KII5-F1
#
_entry.id   AF-A0A258KII5-F1
#
_cell.length_a   1.000
_cell.length_b   1.000
_cell.length_c   1.000
_cell.angle_alpha   90.00
_cell.angle_beta   90.00
_cell.angle_gamma   90.00
#
_symmetry.space_group_name_H-M   'P 1'
#
loop_
_entity.id
_entity.type
_entity.pdbx_description
1 polymer ?
#
loop_
_entity_poly.entity_id
_entity_poly.type
_entity_poly.pdbx_seq_one_letter_code
_entity_poly.pdbx_strand_id
1 'polypeptide(L)'
;MSDVTGALARGKPAGLSKSALSWILHQGARDPYVILITIYIFAPYFSRVLIGDPVKGQAAMAEIATIYGLITAFTAPLLGASIERYGPRKPFLLAVLVLMTPLLLALWFATPTGGLSVGVVGLILIVLGVANNWGDVLNNSLLARACERGQEPLLSGLGFALANFVSVVLLLFMLWGFVLPGEVSWPGIPAAPLFGMPTDAHEPSRLSAPLAALVMVLGAIPFFLWTHDAPRTGLSMAASLRHGVRLLVDTFSNLKGHRDAATFLAARMLYCDGMTALLVFGGLFAAGLMGWGALEMLAYGISLSIFGVLGGFLAPW
;
A
#
# COMPACT_ATOMS: atom_id res chain seq x y z
N MET A 1 -36.28 -5.35 -38.25
CA MET A 1 -34.86 -4.95 -38.41
C MET A 1 -34.76 -3.42 -38.34
N SER A 2 -34.94 -2.82 -37.17
CA SER A 2 -34.84 -1.35 -37.01
C SER A 2 -34.36 -0.84 -35.64
N ASP A 3 -33.91 -1.72 -34.72
CA ASP A 3 -33.55 -1.31 -33.35
C ASP A 3 -32.07 -1.52 -32.99
N VAL A 4 -31.13 -1.17 -33.90
CA VAL A 4 -29.68 -1.26 -33.61
C VAL A 4 -28.99 0.11 -33.65
N THR A 5 -29.67 1.18 -34.05
CA THR A 5 -29.05 2.49 -34.32
C THR A 5 -29.10 3.50 -33.16
N GLY A 6 -29.41 3.06 -31.92
CA GLY A 6 -29.50 3.95 -30.75
C GLY A 6 -28.23 4.06 -29.89
N ALA A 7 -27.19 3.25 -30.13
CA ALA A 7 -26.15 3.00 -29.12
C ALA A 7 -24.82 3.77 -29.29
N LEU A 8 -24.73 4.80 -30.13
CA LEU A 8 -23.47 5.52 -30.36
C LEU A 8 -23.57 7.05 -30.26
N ALA A 9 -24.39 7.55 -29.34
CA ALA A 9 -24.12 8.87 -28.77
C ALA A 9 -22.91 8.75 -27.80
N ARG A 10 -21.70 8.63 -28.36
CA ARG A 10 -20.45 8.85 -27.62
C ARG A 10 -20.42 10.32 -27.22
N GLY A 11 -21.08 10.64 -26.11
CA GLY A 11 -20.88 11.90 -25.41
C GLY A 11 -19.39 12.09 -25.17
N LYS A 12 -18.91 13.33 -25.29
CA LYS A 12 -17.54 13.72 -24.93
C LYS A 12 -17.13 13.00 -23.64
N PRO A 13 -15.89 12.49 -23.50
CA PRO A 13 -15.48 11.87 -22.25
C PRO A 13 -15.71 12.90 -21.15
N ALA A 14 -16.69 12.63 -20.29
CA ALA A 14 -16.93 13.45 -19.13
C ALA A 14 -15.61 13.44 -18.34
N GLY A 15 -15.08 14.63 -18.02
CA GLY A 15 -13.89 14.74 -17.21
C GLY A 15 -14.05 13.95 -15.91
N LEU A 16 -12.93 13.57 -15.29
CA LEU A 16 -12.97 12.77 -14.05
C LEU A 16 -13.83 13.47 -12.99
N SER A 17 -14.82 12.74 -12.47
CA SER A 17 -15.69 13.23 -11.42
C SER A 17 -14.90 13.56 -10.15
N LYS A 18 -15.48 14.39 -9.28
CA LYS A 18 -14.88 14.69 -7.97
C LYS A 18 -14.65 13.41 -7.14
N SER A 19 -15.56 12.45 -7.25
CA SER A 19 -15.46 11.13 -6.61
C SER A 19 -14.27 10.34 -7.16
N ALA A 20 -14.07 10.35 -8.47
CA ALA A 20 -12.97 9.70 -9.17
C ALA A 20 -11.61 10.29 -8.77
N LEU A 21 -11.48 11.62 -8.78
CA LEU A 21 -10.25 12.30 -8.34
C LEU A 21 -9.91 12.02 -6.87
N SER A 22 -10.93 11.98 -6.02
CA SER A 22 -10.75 11.68 -4.58
C SER A 22 -10.33 10.24 -4.35
N TRP A 23 -10.83 9.29 -5.15
CA TRP A 23 -10.38 7.89 -5.13
C TRP A 23 -8.92 7.75 -5.58
N ILE A 24 -8.54 8.43 -6.68
CA ILE A 24 -7.15 8.47 -7.17
C ILE A 24 -6.21 9.02 -6.08
N LEU A 25 -6.56 10.15 -5.46
CA LEU A 25 -5.75 10.77 -4.42
C LEU A 25 -5.61 9.86 -3.19
N HIS A 26 -6.67 9.19 -2.77
CA HIS A 26 -6.62 8.27 -1.64
C HIS A 26 -5.76 7.05 -1.93
N GLN A 27 -5.87 6.46 -3.13
CA GLN A 27 -4.97 5.40 -3.57
C GLN A 27 -3.52 5.90 -3.55
N GLY A 28 -3.28 7.09 -4.09
CA GLY A 28 -1.96 7.70 -4.16
C GLY A 28 -1.33 8.01 -2.81
N ALA A 29 -2.13 8.40 -1.82
CA ALA A 29 -1.66 8.80 -0.50
C ALA A 29 -1.50 7.62 0.48
N ARG A 30 -2.07 6.46 0.18
CA ARG A 30 -1.89 5.24 1.00
C ARG A 30 -0.58 4.53 0.68
N ASP A 31 -0.17 4.52 -0.58
CA ASP A 31 1.01 3.80 -1.07
C ASP A 31 2.36 4.20 -0.45
N PRO A 32 2.61 5.46 -0.03
CA PRO A 32 3.83 5.84 0.67
C PRO A 32 4.13 4.99 1.91
N TYR A 33 3.12 4.38 2.54
CA TYR A 33 3.33 3.36 3.57
C TYR A 33 4.24 2.21 3.09
N VAL A 34 3.99 1.67 1.90
CA VAL A 34 4.76 0.53 1.37
C VAL A 34 6.21 0.94 1.16
N ILE A 35 6.43 2.07 0.51
CA ILE A 35 7.76 2.53 0.10
C ILE A 35 8.59 2.99 1.30
N LEU A 36 8.02 3.81 2.19
CA LEU A 36 8.74 4.35 3.33
C LEU A 36 8.89 3.31 4.45
N ILE A 37 7.84 2.52 4.73
CA ILE A 37 7.84 1.63 5.90
C ILE A 37 8.31 0.22 5.56
N THR A 38 7.82 -0.34 4.46
CA THR A 38 8.03 -1.75 4.16
C THR A 38 9.34 -2.00 3.39
N ILE A 39 9.81 -1.03 2.59
CA ILE A 39 10.90 -1.25 1.64
C ILE A 39 12.17 -0.45 1.97
N TYR A 40 12.12 0.89 1.95
CA TYR A 40 13.36 1.68 1.83
C TYR A 40 13.88 2.35 3.10
N ILE A 41 13.03 2.65 4.09
CA ILE A 41 13.46 3.43 5.26
C ILE A 41 13.26 2.64 6.56
N PHE A 42 12.02 2.39 6.95
CA PHE A 42 11.76 1.82 8.28
C PHE A 42 12.15 0.35 8.39
N ALA A 43 11.84 -0.48 7.40
CA ALA A 43 12.19 -1.91 7.42
C ALA A 43 13.72 -2.16 7.45
N PRO A 44 14.55 -1.48 6.64
CA PRO A 44 16.01 -1.54 6.80
C PRO A 44 16.49 -1.05 8.17
N TYR A 45 15.88 0.01 8.72
CA TYR A 45 16.16 0.50 10.06
C TYR A 45 15.86 -0.54 11.15
N PHE A 46 14.68 -1.17 11.08
CA PHE A 46 14.29 -2.25 11.98
C PHE A 46 15.27 -3.43 11.91
N SER A 47 15.62 -3.86 10.69
CA SER A 47 16.54 -4.99 10.47
C SER A 47 17.96 -4.71 10.95
N ARG A 48 18.54 -3.54 10.62
CA ARG A 48 19.97 -3.27 10.87
C ARG A 48 20.24 -2.63 12.22
N VAL A 49 19.34 -1.78 12.71
CA VAL A 49 19.59 -0.95 13.90
C VAL A 49 18.86 -1.51 15.11
N LEU A 50 17.56 -1.78 15.02
CA LEU A 50 16.79 -2.28 16.16
C LEU A 50 17.15 -3.74 16.51
N ILE A 51 17.34 -4.58 15.49
CA ILE A 51 17.80 -5.95 15.70
C ILE A 51 19.32 -6.03 15.82
N GLY A 52 20.07 -5.17 15.11
CA GLY A 52 21.53 -5.09 15.20
C GLY A 52 22.28 -6.21 14.46
N ASP A 53 21.58 -7.17 13.84
CA ASP A 53 22.14 -8.30 13.11
C ASP A 53 21.44 -8.41 11.75
N PRO A 54 22.16 -8.24 10.63
CA PRO A 54 21.55 -8.29 9.30
C PRO A 54 20.82 -9.60 9.03
N VAL A 55 21.38 -10.76 9.37
CA VAL A 55 20.77 -12.07 9.06
C VAL A 55 19.51 -12.28 9.90
N LYS A 56 19.57 -12.02 11.20
CA LYS A 56 18.40 -12.12 12.07
C LYS A 56 17.34 -11.07 11.72
N GLY A 57 17.76 -9.89 11.31
CA GLY A 57 16.89 -8.81 10.87
C GLY A 57 16.14 -9.15 9.60
N GLN A 58 16.83 -9.73 8.60
CA GLN A 58 16.20 -10.28 7.41
C GLN A 58 15.19 -11.38 7.75
N ALA A 59 15.59 -12.32 8.62
CA ALA A 59 14.73 -13.43 9.04
C ALA A 59 13.47 -12.93 9.76
N ALA A 60 13.60 -11.97 10.67
CA ALA A 60 12.48 -11.37 11.39
C ALA A 60 11.52 -10.63 10.45
N MET A 61 12.05 -9.89 9.47
CA MET A 61 11.22 -9.24 8.46
C MET A 61 10.50 -10.25 7.56
N ALA A 62 11.16 -11.36 7.21
CA ALA A 62 10.54 -12.44 6.46
C ALA A 62 9.43 -13.13 7.26
N GLU A 63 9.63 -13.33 8.56
CA GLU A 63 8.62 -13.86 9.47
C GLU A 63 7.42 -12.91 9.58
N ILE A 64 7.66 -11.62 9.80
CA ILE A 64 6.62 -10.57 9.81
C ILE A 64 5.81 -10.61 8.49
N ALA A 65 6.51 -10.66 7.35
CA ALA A 65 5.89 -10.73 6.03
C ALA A 65 5.05 -11.98 5.81
N THR A 66 5.55 -13.12 6.26
CA THR A 66 4.85 -14.40 6.20
C THR A 66 3.59 -14.36 7.07
N ILE A 67 3.68 -13.84 8.30
CA ILE A 67 2.54 -13.79 9.22
C ILE A 67 1.44 -12.89 8.69
N TYR A 68 1.73 -11.62 8.33
CA TYR A 68 0.68 -10.76 7.79
C TYR A 68 0.17 -11.27 6.45
N GLY A 69 1.03 -11.89 5.63
CA GLY A 69 0.69 -12.47 4.33
C GLY A 69 -0.30 -13.63 4.48
N LEU A 70 -0.04 -14.56 5.40
CA LEU A 70 -0.95 -15.67 5.70
C LEU A 70 -2.29 -15.18 6.25
N ILE A 71 -2.28 -14.25 7.21
CA ILE A 71 -3.51 -13.66 7.74
C ILE A 71 -4.30 -13.01 6.61
N THR A 72 -3.63 -12.24 5.75
CA THR A 72 -4.25 -11.59 4.58
C THR A 72 -4.82 -12.62 3.61
N ALA A 73 -4.09 -13.69 3.29
CA ALA A 73 -4.51 -14.72 2.34
C ALA A 73 -5.84 -15.38 2.76
N PHE A 74 -6.06 -15.60 4.06
CA PHE A 74 -7.33 -16.14 4.57
C PHE A 74 -8.44 -15.09 4.70
N THR A 75 -8.09 -13.86 5.04
CA THR A 75 -9.08 -12.82 5.38
C THR A 75 -9.49 -11.95 4.20
N ALA A 76 -8.62 -11.69 3.23
CA ALA A 76 -8.88 -10.83 2.08
C ALA A 76 -9.99 -11.37 1.15
N PRO A 77 -10.01 -12.66 0.75
CA PRO A 77 -11.11 -13.21 -0.05
C PRO A 77 -12.45 -13.15 0.69
N LEU A 78 -12.42 -13.43 1.99
CA LEU A 78 -13.60 -13.39 2.85
C LEU A 78 -14.14 -11.96 2.96
N LEU A 79 -13.26 -10.99 3.19
CA LEU A 79 -13.61 -9.57 3.25
C LEU A 79 -14.20 -9.10 1.93
N GLY A 80 -13.56 -9.42 0.80
CA GLY A 80 -14.03 -9.08 -0.55
C GLY A 80 -15.41 -9.65 -0.85
N ALA A 81 -15.61 -10.96 -0.65
CA ALA A 81 -16.90 -11.62 -0.91
C ALA A 81 -18.03 -11.10 0.00
N SER A 82 -17.70 -10.80 1.26
CA SER A 82 -18.68 -10.34 2.25
C SER A 82 -19.07 -8.88 2.05
N ILE A 83 -18.10 -8.01 1.76
CA ILE A 83 -18.35 -6.56 1.64
C ILE A 83 -19.21 -6.22 0.41
N GLU A 84 -19.09 -7.03 -0.65
CA GLU A 84 -19.99 -6.96 -1.81
C GLU A 84 -21.45 -7.10 -1.42
N ARG A 85 -21.74 -8.05 -0.53
CA ARG A 85 -23.08 -8.32 -0.04
C ARG A 85 -23.51 -7.40 1.09
N TYR A 86 -22.61 -6.72 1.79
CA TYR A 86 -22.97 -5.82 2.89
C TYR A 86 -23.38 -4.42 2.40
N GLY A 87 -22.64 -3.85 1.45
CA GLY A 87 -22.91 -2.49 0.97
C GLY A 87 -21.85 -1.49 1.46
N PRO A 88 -21.98 -0.75 2.57
CA PRO A 88 -21.04 0.34 2.88
C PRO A 88 -19.59 -0.11 3.05
N ARG A 89 -18.64 0.56 2.38
CA ARG A 89 -17.18 0.30 2.48
C ARG A 89 -16.47 1.37 3.31
N LYS A 90 -16.92 2.64 3.24
CA LYS A 90 -16.26 3.75 3.94
C LYS A 90 -16.09 3.52 5.44
N PRO A 91 -17.06 2.97 6.20
CA PRO A 91 -16.87 2.72 7.62
C PRO A 91 -15.69 1.77 7.92
N PHE A 92 -15.46 0.76 7.07
CA PHE A 92 -14.34 -0.16 7.23
C PHE A 92 -13.02 0.49 6.84
N LEU A 93 -12.99 1.28 5.77
CA LEU A 93 -11.82 2.08 5.41
C LEU A 93 -11.45 3.07 6.51
N LEU A 94 -12.45 3.67 7.17
CA LEU A 94 -12.22 4.55 8.32
C LEU A 94 -11.67 3.78 9.50
N ALA A 95 -12.18 2.58 9.78
CA ALA A 95 -11.64 1.71 10.83
C ALA A 95 -10.17 1.33 10.56
N VAL A 96 -9.84 0.99 9.31
CA VAL A 96 -8.45 0.74 8.87
C VAL A 96 -7.59 1.98 9.08
N LEU A 97 -8.05 3.15 8.67
CA LEU A 97 -7.31 4.41 8.84
C LEU A 97 -7.08 4.74 10.32
N VAL A 98 -8.11 4.62 11.15
CA VAL A 98 -8.06 4.87 12.60
C VAL A 98 -7.18 3.85 13.32
N LEU A 99 -7.06 2.63 12.82
CA LEU A 99 -6.12 1.63 13.33
C LEU A 99 -4.69 1.93 12.90
N MET A 100 -4.45 2.19 11.61
CA MET A 100 -3.10 2.35 11.06
C MET A 100 -2.43 3.65 11.54
N THR A 101 -3.17 4.75 11.63
CA THR A 101 -2.61 6.07 11.99
C THR A 101 -1.87 6.06 13.34
N PRO A 102 -2.47 5.65 14.48
CA PRO A 102 -1.78 5.62 15.76
C PRO A 102 -0.64 4.60 15.78
N LEU A 103 -0.75 3.49 15.05
CA LEU A 103 0.32 2.49 14.95
C LEU A 103 1.54 3.04 14.20
N LEU A 104 1.33 3.76 13.10
CA LEU A 104 2.40 4.45 12.39
C LEU A 104 3.03 5.56 13.24
N LEU A 105 2.24 6.31 14.00
CA LEU A 105 2.77 7.29 14.95
C LEU A 105 3.55 6.61 16.08
N ALA A 106 3.12 5.43 16.55
CA ALA A 106 3.80 4.68 17.60
C ALA A 106 5.19 4.20 17.16
N LEU A 107 5.41 3.94 15.87
CA LEU A 107 6.73 3.59 15.33
C LEU A 107 7.79 4.68 15.53
N TRP A 108 7.39 5.93 15.80
CA TRP A 108 8.31 6.98 16.24
C TRP A 108 9.09 6.60 17.51
N PHE A 109 8.47 5.85 18.42
CA PHE A 109 9.06 5.42 19.69
C PHE A 109 9.91 4.14 19.57
N ALA A 110 10.12 3.64 18.35
CA ALA A 110 11.00 2.51 18.10
C ALA A 110 12.47 2.97 18.13
N THR A 111 12.96 3.46 19.28
CA THR A 111 14.35 3.91 19.46
C THR A 111 15.28 2.73 19.73
N PRO A 112 16.59 2.82 19.39
CA PRO A 112 17.56 1.77 19.72
C PRO A 112 17.75 1.59 21.23
N THR A 113 17.58 2.67 22.01
CA THR A 113 17.72 2.69 23.46
C THR A 113 16.47 3.27 24.13
N GLY A 114 15.85 2.51 25.04
CA GLY A 114 14.77 3.00 25.91
C GLY A 114 13.38 3.14 25.27
N GLY A 115 13.18 2.62 24.05
CA GLY A 115 11.92 2.70 23.30
C GLY A 115 11.11 1.41 23.29
N LEU A 116 10.24 1.27 22.28
CA LEU A 116 9.49 0.05 22.03
C LEU A 116 10.42 -1.14 21.81
N SER A 117 10.11 -2.27 22.43
CA SER A 117 10.86 -3.51 22.20
C SER A 117 10.72 -3.97 20.74
N VAL A 118 11.74 -4.67 20.23
CA VAL A 118 11.74 -5.25 18.88
C VAL A 118 10.49 -6.10 18.61
N GLY A 119 10.05 -6.90 19.60
CA GLY A 119 8.85 -7.73 19.47
C GLY A 119 7.57 -6.91 19.32
N VAL A 120 7.45 -5.79 20.05
CA VAL A 120 6.30 -4.87 19.91
C VAL A 120 6.32 -4.19 18.55
N VAL A 121 7.49 -3.72 18.09
CA VAL A 121 7.63 -3.13 16.76
C VAL A 121 7.26 -4.15 15.66
N GLY A 122 7.73 -5.39 15.78
CA GLY A 122 7.36 -6.48 14.86
C GLY A 122 5.86 -6.74 14.83
N LEU A 123 5.20 -6.78 16.01
CA LEU A 123 3.74 -6.92 16.08
C LEU A 123 3.01 -5.75 15.41
N ILE A 124 3.48 -4.51 15.62
CA ILE A 124 2.94 -3.32 14.96
C ILE A 124 3.05 -3.47 13.44
N LEU A 125 4.21 -3.90 12.92
CA LEU A 125 4.42 -4.12 11.48
C LEU A 125 3.50 -5.21 10.91
N ILE A 126 3.25 -6.30 11.65
CA ILE A 126 2.28 -7.33 11.25
C ILE A 126 0.88 -6.73 11.14
N VAL A 127 0.41 -6.01 12.16
CA VAL A 127 -0.92 -5.41 12.18
C VAL A 127 -1.08 -4.37 11.06
N LEU A 128 -0.06 -3.53 10.83
CA LEU A 128 -0.03 -2.57 9.73
C LEU A 128 -0.09 -3.27 8.37
N GLY A 129 0.66 -4.36 8.19
CA GLY A 129 0.64 -5.18 6.97
C GLY A 129 -0.76 -5.73 6.67
N VAL A 130 -1.42 -6.33 7.66
CA VAL A 130 -2.79 -6.86 7.51
C VAL A 130 -3.78 -5.73 7.22
N ALA A 131 -3.74 -4.66 8.01
CA ALA A 131 -4.65 -3.52 7.86
C ALA A 131 -4.51 -2.83 6.51
N ASN A 132 -3.27 -2.67 6.01
CA ASN A 132 -3.02 -2.11 4.69
C ASN A 132 -3.65 -2.97 3.59
N ASN A 133 -3.46 -4.28 3.63
CA ASN A 133 -4.04 -5.19 2.66
C ASN A 133 -5.58 -5.19 2.69
N TRP A 134 -6.19 -5.15 3.88
CA TRP A 134 -7.64 -4.95 4.00
C TRP A 134 -8.10 -3.63 3.39
N GLY A 135 -7.33 -2.56 3.63
CA GLY A 135 -7.54 -1.26 3.00
C GLY A 135 -7.53 -1.35 1.47
N ASP A 136 -6.60 -2.11 0.88
CA ASP A 136 -6.52 -2.29 -0.57
C ASP A 136 -7.73 -3.03 -1.13
N VAL A 137 -8.15 -4.11 -0.49
CA VAL A 137 -9.36 -4.86 -0.89
C VAL A 137 -10.59 -3.95 -0.87
N LEU A 138 -10.75 -3.18 0.21
CA LEU A 138 -11.89 -2.28 0.38
C LEU A 138 -11.86 -1.12 -0.62
N ASN A 139 -10.70 -0.50 -0.83
CA ASN A 139 -10.55 0.61 -1.76
C ASN A 139 -10.80 0.18 -3.21
N ASN A 140 -10.23 -0.96 -3.62
CA ASN A 140 -10.43 -1.53 -4.95
C ASN A 140 -11.90 -1.91 -5.19
N SER A 141 -12.61 -2.36 -4.16
CA SER A 141 -14.06 -2.66 -4.28
C SER A 141 -14.93 -1.42 -4.55
N LEU A 142 -14.40 -0.20 -4.33
CA LEU A 142 -15.08 1.06 -4.64
C LEU A 142 -14.71 1.63 -6.01
N LEU A 143 -13.71 1.08 -6.72
CA LEU A 143 -13.22 1.58 -8.01
C LEU A 143 -14.35 1.78 -9.02
N ALA A 144 -15.14 0.72 -9.29
CA ALA A 144 -16.24 0.75 -10.24
C ALA A 144 -17.40 1.68 -9.84
N ARG A 145 -17.39 2.19 -8.61
CA ARG A 145 -18.38 3.16 -8.10
C ARG A 145 -17.83 4.59 -8.07
N ALA A 146 -16.51 4.75 -8.10
CA ALA A 146 -15.87 6.04 -8.05
C ALA A 146 -15.93 6.78 -9.40
N CYS A 147 -16.05 6.04 -10.52
CA CYS A 147 -16.10 6.58 -11.87
C CYS A 147 -17.32 6.13 -12.68
N GLU A 148 -17.47 6.69 -13.88
CA GLU A 148 -18.46 6.24 -14.85
C GLU A 148 -18.05 4.90 -15.47
N ARG A 149 -19.02 4.16 -16.03
CA ARG A 149 -18.76 2.87 -16.69
C ARG A 149 -17.79 3.03 -17.85
N GLY A 150 -16.77 2.19 -17.90
CA GLY A 150 -15.73 2.21 -18.92
C GLY A 150 -14.51 3.08 -18.56
N GLN A 151 -14.56 3.83 -17.45
CA GLN A 151 -13.43 4.61 -16.95
C GLN A 151 -12.57 3.85 -15.93
N GLU A 152 -12.95 2.63 -15.53
CA GLU A 152 -12.28 1.87 -14.47
C GLU A 152 -10.80 1.61 -14.76
N PRO A 153 -10.38 1.22 -16.00
CA PRO A 153 -8.97 1.02 -16.31
C PRO A 153 -8.15 2.32 -16.22
N LEU A 154 -8.70 3.44 -16.72
CA LEU A 154 -8.07 4.76 -16.63
C LEU A 154 -7.91 5.19 -15.17
N LEU A 155 -8.95 5.02 -14.36
CA LEU A 155 -8.95 5.42 -12.96
C LEU A 155 -7.94 4.61 -12.13
N SER A 156 -7.90 3.30 -12.35
CA SER A 156 -6.92 2.41 -11.72
C SER A 156 -5.49 2.77 -12.14
N GLY A 157 -5.26 3.02 -13.44
CA GLY A 157 -3.95 3.40 -13.97
C GLY A 157 -3.45 4.73 -13.39
N LEU A 158 -4.31 5.77 -13.37
CA LEU A 158 -3.99 7.06 -12.77
C LEU A 158 -3.77 6.96 -11.26
N GLY A 159 -4.56 6.14 -10.55
CA GLY A 159 -4.36 5.85 -9.13
C GLY A 159 -2.98 5.24 -8.86
N PHE A 160 -2.58 4.27 -9.68
CA PHE A 160 -1.27 3.63 -9.57
C PHE A 160 -0.12 4.58 -9.94
N ALA A 161 -0.28 5.39 -10.99
CA ALA A 161 0.72 6.38 -11.37
C ALA A 161 0.90 7.45 -10.28
N LEU A 162 -0.19 7.94 -9.68
CA LEU A 162 -0.13 8.90 -8.58
C LEU A 162 0.50 8.28 -7.32
N ALA A 163 0.17 7.03 -7.00
CA ALA A 163 0.80 6.28 -5.91
C ALA A 163 2.33 6.25 -6.03
N ASN A 164 2.84 5.80 -7.18
CA ASN A 164 4.27 5.79 -7.43
C ASN A 164 4.88 7.20 -7.38
N PHE A 165 4.21 8.19 -7.98
CA PHE A 165 4.70 9.57 -7.98
C PHE A 165 4.82 10.15 -6.56
N VAL A 166 3.77 10.05 -5.75
CA VAL A 166 3.75 10.56 -4.37
C VAL A 166 4.79 9.81 -3.52
N SER A 167 4.89 8.50 -3.67
CA SER A 167 5.89 7.67 -3.01
C SER A 167 7.32 8.11 -3.33
N VAL A 168 7.64 8.38 -4.60
CA VAL A 168 8.96 8.91 -5.01
C VAL A 168 9.24 10.27 -4.43
N VAL A 169 8.28 11.19 -4.56
CA VAL A 169 8.45 12.56 -4.07
C VAL A 169 8.71 12.56 -2.56
N LEU A 170 8.00 11.74 -1.80
CA LEU A 170 8.23 11.61 -0.36
C LEU A 170 9.55 10.93 -0.03
N LEU A 171 9.95 9.90 -0.78
CA LEU A 171 11.25 9.26 -0.61
C LEU A 171 12.38 10.27 -0.87
N LEU A 172 12.30 11.03 -1.98
CA LEU A 172 13.25 12.10 -2.30
C LEU A 172 13.27 13.19 -1.23
N PHE A 173 12.10 13.59 -0.73
CA PHE A 173 12.00 14.56 0.36
C PHE A 173 12.65 14.06 1.65
N MET A 174 12.41 12.80 2.04
CA MET A 174 13.06 12.18 3.19
C MET A 174 14.57 12.17 3.04
N LEU A 175 15.06 11.84 1.84
CA LEU A 175 16.48 11.71 1.57
C LEU A 175 17.16 13.09 1.54
N TRP A 176 16.62 14.03 0.78
CA TRP A 176 17.14 15.40 0.70
C TRP A 176 17.07 16.13 2.05
N GLY A 177 15.97 15.97 2.78
CA GLY A 177 15.70 16.71 4.01
C GLY A 177 16.32 16.11 5.25
N PHE A 178 16.47 14.78 5.34
CA PHE A 178 16.77 14.13 6.62
C PHE A 178 17.88 13.09 6.58
N VAL A 179 18.09 12.40 5.45
CA VAL A 179 19.04 11.27 5.41
C VAL A 179 20.40 11.66 4.81
N LEU A 180 20.43 12.44 3.72
CA LEU A 180 21.67 12.89 3.06
C LEU A 180 22.39 14.05 3.77
N PRO A 181 21.71 14.97 4.49
CA PRO A 181 22.39 16.05 5.18
C PRO A 181 23.46 15.56 6.16
N GLY A 182 24.69 16.05 6.00
CA GLY A 182 25.85 15.67 6.80
C GLY A 182 26.63 14.45 6.29
N GLU A 183 26.02 13.63 5.43
CA GLU A 183 26.66 12.45 4.79
C GLU A 183 27.35 12.82 3.47
N VAL A 184 26.81 13.82 2.75
CA VAL A 184 27.33 14.26 1.45
C VAL A 184 27.50 15.78 1.39
N SER A 185 28.54 16.24 0.68
CA SER A 185 28.87 17.66 0.52
C SER A 185 28.37 18.26 -0.81
N TRP A 186 27.23 17.77 -1.33
CA TRP A 186 26.74 18.18 -2.65
C TRP A 186 26.03 19.54 -2.63
N PRO A 187 26.10 20.33 -3.72
CA PRO A 187 25.35 21.58 -3.82
C PRO A 187 23.84 21.36 -3.70
N GLY A 188 23.18 22.13 -2.82
CA GLY A 188 21.72 22.09 -2.64
C GLY A 188 21.20 21.07 -1.63
N ILE A 189 22.07 20.25 -1.03
CA ILE A 189 21.72 19.40 0.12
C ILE A 189 22.01 20.18 1.42
N PRO A 190 21.07 20.22 2.39
CA PRO A 190 21.30 20.83 3.68
C PRO A 190 22.54 20.25 4.38
N ALA A 191 23.26 21.07 5.15
CA ALA A 191 24.44 20.61 5.90
C ALA A 191 24.08 19.76 7.13
N ALA A 192 22.86 19.89 7.63
CA ALA A 192 22.30 19.12 8.73
C ALA A 192 20.83 18.78 8.43
N PRO A 193 20.28 17.69 9.00
CA PRO A 193 18.88 17.34 8.81
C PRO A 193 17.96 18.53 9.08
N LEU A 194 16.87 18.63 8.30
CA LEU A 194 15.86 19.65 8.50
C LEU A 194 15.34 19.61 9.94
N PHE A 195 15.08 20.80 10.49
CA PHE A 195 14.69 21.00 11.88
C PHE A 195 15.76 20.61 12.93
N GLY A 196 17.00 20.35 12.51
CA GLY A 196 18.11 20.05 13.41
C GLY A 196 18.00 18.68 14.09
N MET A 197 17.34 17.71 13.44
CA MET A 197 17.11 16.39 14.03
C MET A 197 18.42 15.62 14.25
N PRO A 198 18.66 15.07 15.46
CA PRO A 198 19.80 14.21 15.75
C PRO A 198 19.79 12.91 14.90
N THR A 199 20.93 12.62 14.25
CA THR A 199 21.12 11.42 13.43
C THR A 199 21.54 10.18 14.23
N ASP A 200 22.17 10.38 15.39
CA ASP A 200 22.61 9.34 16.33
C ASP A 200 21.44 8.51 16.88
N ALA A 201 20.29 9.15 17.12
CA ALA A 201 19.07 8.47 17.52
C ALA A 201 18.26 7.90 16.34
N HIS A 202 18.79 7.94 15.11
CA HIS A 202 18.10 7.54 13.88
C HIS A 202 16.71 8.18 13.70
N GLU A 203 16.55 9.43 14.14
CA GLU A 203 15.28 10.17 13.98
C GLU A 203 14.81 10.27 12.52
N PRO A 204 15.69 10.52 11.53
CA PRO A 204 15.31 10.49 10.12
C PRO A 204 14.60 9.21 9.70
N SER A 205 15.10 8.04 10.11
CA SER A 205 14.49 6.76 9.75
C SER A 205 13.13 6.57 10.43
N ARG A 206 12.99 7.01 11.68
CA ARG A 206 11.74 6.92 12.45
C ARG A 206 10.68 7.91 11.99
N LEU A 207 11.07 9.09 11.50
CA LEU A 207 10.19 10.13 10.97
C LEU A 207 9.37 9.64 9.75
N SER A 208 9.89 8.65 9.02
CA SER A 208 9.19 8.05 7.88
C SER A 208 7.77 7.57 8.22
N ALA A 209 7.57 7.05 9.44
CA ALA A 209 6.26 6.53 9.87
C ALA A 209 5.23 7.63 10.18
N PRO A 210 5.54 8.66 11.00
CA PRO A 210 4.66 9.83 11.13
C PRO A 210 4.38 10.54 9.80
N LEU A 211 5.37 10.65 8.91
CA LEU A 211 5.17 11.26 7.60
C LEU A 211 4.19 10.45 6.73
N ALA A 212 4.35 9.12 6.68
CA ALA A 212 3.42 8.24 5.99
C ALA A 212 2.00 8.34 6.57
N ALA A 213 1.87 8.40 7.90
CA ALA A 213 0.59 8.58 8.57
C ALA A 213 -0.08 9.90 8.19
N LEU A 214 0.68 11.00 8.19
CA LEU A 214 0.18 12.33 7.82
C LEU A 214 -0.35 12.35 6.39
N VAL A 215 0.45 11.86 5.43
CA VAL A 215 0.05 11.83 4.01
C VAL A 215 -1.19 10.97 3.81
N MET A 216 -1.22 9.79 4.44
CA MET A 216 -2.37 8.88 4.37
C MET A 216 -3.65 9.54 4.92
N VAL A 217 -3.58 10.23 6.06
CA VAL A 217 -4.72 10.95 6.63
C VAL A 217 -5.16 12.09 5.71
N LEU A 218 -4.23 12.91 5.23
CA LEU A 218 -4.54 14.03 4.34
C LEU A 218 -5.19 13.57 3.04
N GLY A 219 -4.70 12.49 2.43
CA GLY A 219 -5.30 11.92 1.22
C GLY A 219 -6.64 11.21 1.46
N ALA A 220 -6.91 10.76 2.68
CA ALA A 220 -8.19 10.17 3.05
C ALA A 220 -9.33 11.20 3.23
N ILE A 221 -9.01 12.43 3.63
CA ILE A 221 -10.02 13.50 3.83
C ILE A 221 -10.93 13.69 2.59
N PRO A 222 -10.40 14.00 1.39
CA PRO A 222 -11.24 14.23 0.21
C PRO A 222 -12.03 12.97 -0.20
N PHE A 223 -11.46 11.78 0.02
CA PHE A 223 -12.14 10.52 -0.23
C PHE A 223 -13.37 10.31 0.64
N PHE A 224 -13.25 10.53 1.94
CA PHE A 224 -14.40 10.41 2.84
C PHE A 224 -15.47 11.48 2.58
N LEU A 225 -15.07 12.67 2.15
CA LEU A 225 -15.99 13.76 1.84
C LEU A 225 -16.70 13.61 0.49
N TRP A 226 -16.03 13.11 -0.55
CA TRP A 226 -16.53 13.25 -1.94
C TRP A 226 -16.67 11.95 -2.73
N THR A 227 -16.06 10.84 -2.31
CA THR A 227 -16.25 9.56 -3.01
C THR A 227 -17.63 8.97 -2.74
N HIS A 228 -18.27 8.37 -3.75
CA HIS A 228 -19.53 7.66 -3.53
C HIS A 228 -19.30 6.34 -2.80
N ASP A 229 -20.01 6.11 -1.69
CA ASP A 229 -20.00 4.81 -1.02
C ASP A 229 -21.03 3.87 -1.66
N ALA A 230 -20.88 2.58 -1.41
CA ALA A 230 -21.84 1.59 -1.85
C ALA A 230 -23.09 1.58 -0.94
N PRO A 231 -24.30 1.54 -1.53
CA PRO A 231 -25.55 1.53 -0.78
C PRO A 231 -25.68 0.23 0.02
N ARG A 232 -26.40 0.32 1.15
CA ARG A 232 -26.78 -0.86 1.94
C ARG A 232 -27.64 -1.80 1.11
N THR A 233 -27.33 -3.09 1.18
CA THR A 233 -28.06 -4.17 0.50
C THR A 233 -29.22 -4.74 1.34
N GLY A 234 -29.28 -4.38 2.63
CA GLY A 234 -30.27 -4.89 3.59
C GLY A 234 -29.82 -6.14 4.37
N LEU A 235 -28.66 -6.72 4.05
CA LEU A 235 -28.10 -7.85 4.81
C LEU A 235 -27.34 -7.37 6.06
N SER A 236 -27.48 -8.11 7.16
CA SER A 236 -26.65 -7.90 8.35
C SER A 236 -25.21 -8.36 8.08
N MET A 237 -24.24 -7.82 8.82
CA MET A 237 -22.83 -8.21 8.68
C MET A 237 -22.63 -9.72 8.81
N ALA A 238 -23.26 -10.35 9.80
CA ALA A 238 -23.17 -11.80 10.01
C ALA A 238 -23.78 -12.60 8.84
N ALA A 239 -24.87 -12.11 8.25
CA ALA A 239 -25.46 -12.73 7.07
C ALA A 239 -24.58 -12.55 5.83
N SER A 240 -24.00 -11.37 5.62
CA SER A 240 -23.04 -11.09 4.55
C SER A 240 -21.79 -11.96 4.67
N LEU A 241 -21.27 -12.16 5.88
CA LEU A 241 -20.14 -13.03 6.15
C LEU A 241 -20.46 -14.50 5.82
N ARG A 242 -21.59 -15.01 6.32
CA ARG A 242 -22.03 -16.38 6.03
C ARG A 242 -22.23 -16.60 4.52
N HIS A 243 -22.78 -15.61 3.83
CA HIS A 243 -22.92 -15.66 2.38
C HIS A 243 -21.55 -15.63 1.68
N GLY A 244 -20.62 -14.80 2.14
CA GLY A 244 -19.26 -14.74 1.61
C GLY A 244 -18.54 -16.08 1.73
N VAL A 245 -18.60 -16.71 2.91
CA VAL A 245 -18.06 -18.07 3.13
C VAL A 245 -18.70 -19.08 2.18
N ARG A 246 -20.04 -19.10 2.07
CA ARG A 246 -20.74 -20.03 1.18
C ARG A 246 -20.32 -19.84 -0.28
N LEU A 247 -20.25 -18.59 -0.76
CA LEU A 247 -19.83 -18.27 -2.12
C LEU A 247 -18.41 -18.78 -2.42
N LEU A 248 -17.48 -18.60 -1.47
CA LEU A 248 -16.12 -19.11 -1.60
C LEU A 248 -16.12 -20.64 -1.67
N VAL A 249 -16.81 -21.31 -0.74
CA VAL A 249 -16.91 -22.79 -0.74
C VAL A 249 -17.53 -23.32 -2.03
N ASP A 250 -18.59 -22.69 -2.54
CA ASP A 250 -19.24 -23.08 -3.79
C ASP A 250 -18.29 -22.90 -4.99
N THR A 251 -17.50 -21.81 -5.00
CA THR A 251 -16.52 -21.54 -6.06
C THR A 251 -15.36 -22.55 -6.03
N PHE A 252 -14.83 -22.87 -4.85
CA PHE A 252 -13.75 -23.86 -4.69
C PHE A 252 -14.24 -25.29 -4.95
N SER A 253 -15.45 -25.65 -4.52
CA SER A 253 -16.02 -26.99 -4.76
C SER A 253 -16.32 -27.25 -6.24
N ASN A 254 -16.53 -26.21 -7.04
CA ASN A 254 -16.77 -26.30 -8.48
C ASN A 254 -15.58 -25.84 -9.35
N LEU A 255 -14.36 -26.01 -8.86
CA LEU A 255 -13.11 -25.65 -9.57
C LEU A 255 -12.96 -26.36 -10.93
N LYS A 256 -13.45 -27.61 -11.05
CA LYS A 256 -13.37 -28.38 -12.31
C LYS A 256 -14.18 -27.72 -13.44
N GLY A 257 -15.26 -27.02 -13.13
CA GLY A 257 -16.04 -26.25 -14.10
C GLY A 257 -15.41 -24.92 -14.51
N HIS A 258 -14.38 -24.47 -13.79
CA HIS A 258 -13.73 -23.16 -13.96
C HIS A 258 -12.21 -23.30 -14.12
N ARG A 259 -11.75 -24.33 -14.85
CA ARG A 259 -10.32 -24.67 -14.99
C ARG A 259 -9.46 -23.50 -15.47
N ASP A 260 -9.97 -22.70 -16.41
CA ASP A 260 -9.24 -21.54 -16.95
C ASP A 260 -9.07 -20.45 -15.89
N ALA A 261 -10.12 -20.16 -15.12
CA ALA A 261 -10.05 -19.21 -14.01
C ALA A 261 -9.09 -19.71 -12.91
N ALA A 262 -9.13 -21.01 -12.57
CA ALA A 262 -8.22 -21.60 -11.60
C ALA A 262 -6.76 -21.51 -12.05
N THR A 263 -6.49 -21.78 -13.33
CA THR A 263 -5.15 -21.70 -13.92
C THR A 263 -4.64 -20.26 -13.92
N PHE A 264 -5.48 -19.31 -14.31
CA PHE A 264 -5.15 -17.88 -14.27
C PHE A 264 -4.87 -17.41 -12.84
N LEU A 265 -5.69 -17.77 -11.86
CA LEU A 265 -5.50 -17.39 -10.47
C LEU A 265 -4.24 -18.01 -9.87
N ALA A 266 -3.91 -19.27 -10.19
CA ALA A 266 -2.67 -19.91 -9.74
C ALA A 266 -1.42 -19.24 -10.35
N ALA A 267 -1.44 -18.96 -11.66
CA ALA A 267 -0.35 -18.25 -12.33
C ALA A 267 -0.19 -16.83 -11.77
N ARG A 268 -1.30 -16.12 -11.57
CA ARG A 268 -1.31 -14.78 -10.95
C ARG A 268 -0.80 -14.81 -9.52
N MET A 269 -1.17 -15.82 -8.73
CA MET A 269 -0.69 -15.99 -7.37
C MET A 269 0.84 -16.11 -7.36
N LEU A 270 1.41 -17.02 -8.16
CA LEU A 270 2.87 -17.20 -8.25
C LEU A 270 3.58 -15.93 -8.73
N TYR A 271 3.03 -15.24 -9.74
CA TYR A 271 3.60 -14.00 -10.26
C TYR A 271 3.57 -12.88 -9.23
N CYS A 272 2.42 -12.63 -8.59
CA CYS A 272 2.27 -11.58 -7.59
C CYS A 272 3.08 -11.87 -6.33
N ASP A 273 3.16 -13.13 -5.89
CA ASP A 273 3.97 -13.53 -4.73
C ASP A 273 5.46 -13.34 -5.01
N GLY A 274 5.94 -13.81 -6.17
CA GLY A 274 7.34 -13.60 -6.59
C GLY A 274 7.69 -12.12 -6.73
N MET A 275 6.81 -11.30 -7.32
CA MET A 275 7.01 -9.86 -7.42
C MET A 275 7.05 -9.19 -6.03
N THR A 276 6.13 -9.58 -5.14
CA THR A 276 6.07 -9.03 -3.77
C THR A 276 7.34 -9.38 -3.00
N ALA A 277 7.81 -10.63 -3.09
CA ALA A 277 9.05 -11.05 -2.46
C ALA A 277 10.24 -10.22 -2.98
N LEU A 278 10.36 -10.02 -4.29
CA LEU A 278 11.43 -9.19 -4.87
C LEU A 278 11.37 -7.74 -4.37
N LEU A 279 10.18 -7.15 -4.24
CA LEU A 279 10.02 -5.76 -3.79
C LEU A 279 10.27 -5.60 -2.29
N VAL A 280 9.74 -6.49 -1.46
CA VAL A 280 9.88 -6.43 0.01
C VAL A 280 11.31 -6.75 0.43
N PHE A 281 11.92 -7.79 -0.13
CA PHE A 281 13.26 -8.20 0.22
C PHE A 281 14.36 -7.50 -0.59
N GLY A 282 14.03 -6.75 -1.65
CA GLY A 282 15.03 -6.10 -2.50
C GLY A 282 15.92 -5.12 -1.74
N GLY A 283 15.32 -4.14 -1.05
CA GLY A 283 16.08 -3.18 -0.24
C GLY A 283 16.78 -3.84 0.95
N LEU A 284 16.12 -4.85 1.52
CA LEU A 284 16.59 -5.64 2.63
C LEU A 284 17.84 -6.48 2.28
N PHE A 285 17.86 -7.11 1.10
CA PHE A 285 18.99 -7.85 0.54
C PHE A 285 20.15 -6.94 0.14
N ALA A 286 19.86 -5.82 -0.52
CA ALA A 286 20.87 -4.84 -0.90
C ALA A 286 21.54 -4.23 0.34
N ALA A 287 20.77 -3.94 1.38
CA ALA A 287 21.29 -3.56 2.68
C ALA A 287 22.10 -4.71 3.32
N GLY A 288 21.50 -5.88 3.53
CA GLY A 288 22.13 -6.97 4.29
C GLY A 288 23.39 -7.55 3.64
N LEU A 289 23.36 -7.81 2.34
CA LEU A 289 24.43 -8.50 1.61
C LEU A 289 25.40 -7.54 0.92
N MET A 290 24.89 -6.53 0.20
CA MET A 290 25.73 -5.62 -0.58
C MET A 290 26.31 -4.47 0.26
N GLY A 291 25.88 -4.33 1.52
CA GLY A 291 26.33 -3.27 2.40
C GLY A 291 25.85 -1.88 1.98
N TRP A 292 24.82 -1.79 1.13
CA TRP A 292 24.33 -0.51 0.60
C TRP A 292 23.90 0.43 1.73
N GLY A 293 24.33 1.69 1.63
CA GLY A 293 23.95 2.77 2.51
C GLY A 293 22.68 3.45 2.03
N ALA A 294 22.39 4.63 2.59
CA ALA A 294 21.22 5.40 2.20
C ALA A 294 21.26 5.86 0.74
N LEU A 295 22.45 6.15 0.19
CA LEU A 295 22.62 6.68 -1.15
C LEU A 295 22.31 5.63 -2.24
N GLU A 296 22.79 4.40 -2.06
CA GLU A 296 22.51 3.32 -2.99
C GLU A 296 21.03 2.87 -2.88
N MET A 297 20.46 2.88 -1.67
CA MET A 297 19.02 2.67 -1.46
C MET A 297 18.17 3.73 -2.17
N LEU A 298 18.62 4.99 -2.17
CA LEU A 298 17.99 6.09 -2.91
C LEU A 298 17.99 5.81 -4.42
N ALA A 299 19.15 5.48 -4.98
CA ALA A 299 19.29 5.21 -6.41
C ALA A 299 18.42 4.02 -6.85
N TYR A 300 18.36 2.98 -6.01
CA TYR A 300 17.52 1.82 -6.20
C TYR A 300 16.02 2.16 -6.22
N GLY A 301 15.56 2.91 -5.21
CA GLY A 301 14.16 3.32 -5.11
C GLY A 301 13.71 4.25 -6.23
N ILE A 302 14.54 5.21 -6.63
CA ILE A 302 14.25 6.11 -7.76
C ILE A 302 14.14 5.31 -9.06
N SER A 303 15.10 4.42 -9.31
CA SER A 303 15.13 3.61 -10.53
C SER A 303 13.88 2.74 -10.65
N LEU A 304 13.55 2.00 -9.58
CA LEU A 304 12.33 1.18 -9.54
C LEU A 304 11.07 1.99 -9.78
N SER A 305 11.00 3.20 -9.22
CA SER A 305 9.82 4.02 -9.35
C SER A 305 9.68 4.67 -10.72
N ILE A 306 10.78 5.02 -11.40
CA ILE A 306 10.74 5.46 -12.80
C ILE A 306 10.11 4.37 -13.66
N PHE A 307 10.58 3.12 -13.53
CA PHE A 307 10.00 2.00 -14.25
C PHE A 307 8.57 1.68 -13.82
N GLY A 308 8.24 1.84 -12.54
CA GLY A 308 6.88 1.68 -12.01
C GLY A 308 5.89 2.69 -12.60
N VAL A 309 6.27 3.97 -12.64
CA VAL A 309 5.49 5.05 -13.26
C VAL A 309 5.30 4.78 -14.76
N LEU A 310 6.39 4.50 -15.49
CA LEU A 310 6.33 4.19 -16.93
C LEU A 310 5.43 2.98 -17.21
N GLY A 311 5.55 1.92 -16.42
CA GLY A 311 4.70 0.74 -16.51
C GLY A 311 3.22 1.08 -16.29
N GLY A 312 2.91 1.89 -15.28
CA GLY A 312 1.55 2.35 -15.00
C GLY A 312 0.94 3.20 -16.12
N PHE A 313 1.74 4.03 -16.79
CA PHE A 313 1.29 4.84 -17.93
C PHE A 313 1.09 4.03 -19.21
N LEU A 314 1.89 3.00 -19.44
CA LEU A 314 1.84 2.16 -20.65
C LEU A 314 0.82 1.02 -20.56
N ALA A 315 0.55 0.50 -19.35
CA ALA A 315 -0.36 -0.63 -19.12
C ALA A 315 -1.83 -0.47 -19.61
N PRO A 316 -2.44 0.73 -19.69
CA PRO A 316 -3.82 0.87 -20.15
C PRO A 316 -4.05 0.61 -21.64
N TRP A 317 -3.01 0.37 -22.44
CA TRP A 317 -3.05 0.29 -23.91
C TRP A 317 -2.82 -1.12 -24.44
#